data_AF-A0A914DC59-F1
#
_entry.id   AF-A0A914DC59-F1
#
_cell.length_a   1.000
_cell.length_b   1.000
_cell.length_c   1.000
_cell.angle_alpha   90.00
_cell.angle_beta   90.00
_cell.angle_gamma   90.00
#
_symmetry.space_group_name_H-M   'P 1'
#
loop_
_entity.id
_entity.type
_entity.pdbx_description
1 polymer ?
#
loop_
_entity_poly.entity_id
_entity_poly.type
_entity_poly.pdbx_seq_one_letter_code
_entity_poly.pdbx_strand_id
1 'polypeptide(L)'
;AIQFFTNISSTYGKYPNIIYEIYNEPNGNVSWSTIQWYAKQVIPAIRANDPNNIIILGTPSWSSRVDIAADYPLNSTYSKNLAYTLHYYANVPASQNDWQRNITTYAINKGLPIFITEYGTVNYTGDGPVSQTETQKWWDYDDQNLLSYCNWAIDIVGQTSSALISGATANNVGNSSYWTTSAQLVAGKLMIQWQLKDMV
;
A
#
# COMPACT_ATOMS: atom_id res chain seq x y z
N ALA A 1 -15.73 -1.10 -11.65
CA ALA A 1 -14.44 -1.81 -11.57
C ALA A 1 -14.07 -2.53 -12.87
N ILE A 2 -14.78 -3.59 -13.29
CA ILE A 2 -14.41 -4.42 -14.46
C ILE A 2 -14.14 -3.58 -15.72
N GLN A 3 -15.06 -2.70 -16.10
CA GLN A 3 -14.90 -1.86 -17.29
C GLN A 3 -13.67 -0.95 -17.20
N PHE A 4 -13.44 -0.31 -16.06
CA PHE A 4 -12.26 0.53 -15.84
C PHE A 4 -10.97 -0.27 -16.01
N PHE A 5 -10.84 -1.38 -15.29
CA PHE A 5 -9.63 -2.20 -15.37
C PHE A 5 -9.42 -2.85 -16.74
N THR A 6 -10.49 -3.21 -17.45
CA THR A 6 -10.42 -3.69 -18.84
C THR A 6 -9.85 -2.62 -19.76
N ASN A 7 -10.29 -1.37 -19.62
CA ASN A 7 -9.81 -0.26 -20.43
C ASN A 7 -8.32 0.03 -20.16
N ILE A 8 -7.91 0.06 -18.88
CA ILE A 8 -6.50 0.27 -18.51
C ILE A 8 -5.63 -0.88 -19.00
N SER A 9 -6.04 -2.14 -18.77
CA SER A 9 -5.24 -3.31 -19.17
C SER A 9 -5.15 -3.46 -20.69
N SER A 10 -6.21 -3.13 -21.43
CA SER A 10 -6.19 -3.12 -22.90
C SER A 10 -5.23 -2.06 -23.45
N THR A 11 -5.17 -0.90 -22.82
CA THR A 11 -4.35 0.23 -23.29
C THR A 11 -2.88 0.08 -22.89
N TYR A 12 -2.63 -0.32 -21.64
CA TYR A 12 -1.31 -0.23 -21.00
C TYR A 12 -0.74 -1.57 -20.52
N GLY A 13 -1.46 -2.68 -20.63
CA GLY A 13 -1.06 -3.97 -20.06
C GLY A 13 0.22 -4.58 -20.64
N LYS A 14 0.70 -4.06 -21.78
CA LYS A 14 2.00 -4.44 -22.37
C LYS A 14 3.20 -3.80 -21.66
N TYR A 15 2.98 -2.77 -20.84
CA TYR A 15 4.06 -2.06 -20.15
C TYR A 15 4.27 -2.64 -18.75
N PRO A 16 5.51 -2.91 -18.33
CA PRO A 16 5.81 -3.49 -17.02
C PRO A 16 5.62 -2.50 -15.86
N ASN A 17 5.30 -1.24 -16.16
CA ASN A 17 5.17 -0.16 -15.19
C ASN A 17 3.84 -0.19 -14.41
N ILE A 18 2.83 -0.92 -14.90
CA ILE A 18 1.49 -0.91 -14.32
C ILE A 18 1.40 -1.94 -13.20
N ILE A 19 0.90 -1.50 -12.04
CA ILE A 19 0.47 -2.35 -10.94
C ILE A 19 -1.00 -2.04 -10.69
N TYR A 20 -1.86 -3.06 -10.61
CA TYR A 20 -3.29 -2.88 -10.43
C TYR A 20 -3.68 -3.12 -8.97
N GLU A 21 -3.95 -2.07 -8.21
CA GLU A 21 -4.65 -2.21 -6.93
C GLU A 21 -6.16 -2.24 -7.17
N ILE A 22 -6.78 -3.40 -7.01
CA ILE A 22 -8.16 -3.61 -7.47
C ILE A 22 -9.21 -3.25 -6.44
N TYR A 23 -8.83 -3.07 -5.17
CA TYR A 23 -9.70 -2.62 -4.09
C TYR A 23 -8.83 -2.07 -2.95
N ASN A 24 -8.80 -0.74 -2.78
CA ASN A 24 -8.00 -0.04 -1.76
C ASN A 24 -8.25 -0.58 -0.35
N GLU A 25 -9.45 -0.36 0.17
CA GLU A 25 -9.78 -0.63 1.57
C GLU A 25 -11.18 -1.24 1.71
N PRO A 26 -11.32 -2.56 1.60
CA PRO A 26 -12.54 -3.23 2.02
C PRO A 26 -12.85 -2.93 3.49
N ASN A 27 -13.96 -2.23 3.74
CA ASN A 27 -14.36 -1.78 5.08
C ASN A 27 -15.87 -1.95 5.32
N GLY A 28 -16.39 -1.51 6.46
CA GLY A 28 -17.83 -1.54 6.72
C GLY A 28 -18.43 -2.95 6.82
N ASN A 29 -17.73 -3.89 7.47
CA ASN A 29 -18.11 -5.30 7.61
C ASN A 29 -18.12 -6.13 6.31
N VAL A 30 -17.47 -5.66 5.24
CA VAL A 30 -17.25 -6.46 4.04
C VAL A 30 -16.42 -7.70 4.38
N SER A 31 -16.98 -8.90 4.15
CA SER A 31 -16.33 -10.17 4.46
C SER A 31 -15.22 -10.51 3.47
N TRP A 32 -14.27 -11.35 3.89
CA TRP A 32 -13.25 -11.89 3.00
C TRP A 32 -13.84 -12.65 1.81
N SER A 33 -14.90 -13.43 2.01
CA SER A 33 -15.60 -14.12 0.92
C SER A 33 -16.17 -13.17 -0.13
N THR A 34 -16.65 -11.99 0.28
CA THR A 34 -17.16 -10.95 -0.62
C THR A 34 -16.02 -10.35 -1.45
N ILE A 35 -14.88 -10.07 -0.81
CA ILE A 35 -13.68 -9.54 -1.48
C ILE A 35 -13.15 -10.55 -2.49
N GLN A 36 -13.09 -11.84 -2.11
CA GLN A 36 -12.70 -12.91 -3.03
C GLN A 36 -13.67 -13.03 -4.21
N TRP A 37 -14.99 -12.93 -3.97
CA TRP A 37 -15.98 -12.95 -5.05
C TRP A 37 -15.74 -11.81 -6.04
N TYR A 38 -15.54 -10.59 -5.53
CA TYR A 38 -15.22 -9.42 -6.34
C TYR A 38 -13.94 -9.62 -7.17
N ALA A 39 -12.85 -10.06 -6.52
CA ALA A 39 -11.57 -10.28 -7.17
C ALA A 39 -11.66 -11.32 -8.30
N LYS A 40 -12.44 -12.39 -8.10
CA LYS A 40 -12.70 -13.43 -9.12
C LYS A 40 -13.44 -12.89 -10.35
N GLN A 41 -14.11 -11.74 -10.28
CA GLN A 41 -14.70 -11.08 -11.45
C GLN A 41 -13.71 -10.12 -12.13
N VAL A 42 -12.92 -9.38 -11.35
CA VAL A 42 -12.03 -8.33 -11.88
C VAL A 42 -10.72 -8.89 -12.44
N ILE A 43 -10.10 -9.86 -11.76
CA ILE A 43 -8.82 -10.45 -12.17
C ILE A 43 -8.91 -11.03 -13.59
N PRO A 44 -9.92 -11.84 -13.97
CA PRO A 44 -10.01 -12.35 -15.35
C PRO A 44 -10.12 -11.25 -16.41
N ALA A 45 -10.81 -10.15 -16.10
CA ALA A 45 -10.94 -9.03 -17.03
C ALA A 45 -9.60 -8.31 -17.27
N ILE A 46 -8.75 -8.20 -16.24
CA ILE A 46 -7.37 -7.72 -16.40
C ILE A 46 -6.57 -8.74 -17.20
N ARG A 47 -6.58 -10.02 -16.79
CA ARG A 47 -5.78 -11.10 -17.38
C ARG A 47 -6.11 -11.41 -18.84
N ALA A 48 -7.29 -11.07 -19.31
CA ALA A 48 -7.65 -11.16 -20.73
C ALA A 48 -6.79 -10.27 -21.63
N ASN A 49 -6.29 -9.14 -21.11
CA ASN A 49 -5.43 -8.20 -21.86
C ASN A 49 -3.98 -8.18 -21.33
N ASP A 50 -3.79 -8.47 -20.04
CA ASP A 50 -2.50 -8.37 -19.35
C ASP A 50 -2.19 -9.64 -18.53
N PRO A 51 -1.45 -10.60 -19.09
CA PRO A 51 -1.23 -11.88 -18.45
C PRO A 51 -0.22 -11.84 -17.28
N ASN A 52 0.51 -10.72 -17.07
CA ASN A 52 1.73 -10.75 -16.26
C ASN A 52 1.90 -9.62 -15.22
N ASN A 53 1.36 -8.42 -15.40
CA ASN A 53 1.57 -7.36 -14.41
C ASN A 53 1.00 -7.72 -13.02
N ILE A 54 1.53 -7.09 -11.98
CA ILE A 54 1.14 -7.36 -10.60
C ILE A 54 -0.28 -6.84 -10.36
N ILE A 55 -1.10 -7.65 -9.69
CA ILE A 55 -2.38 -7.25 -9.14
C ILE A 55 -2.26 -7.26 -7.62
N ILE A 56 -2.76 -6.23 -6.94
CA ILE A 56 -2.81 -6.11 -5.49
C ILE A 56 -4.28 -6.11 -5.05
N LEU A 57 -4.61 -6.97 -4.10
CA LEU A 57 -5.96 -7.10 -3.54
C LEU A 57 -6.00 -6.63 -2.08
N GLY A 58 -6.88 -5.67 -1.80
CA GLY A 58 -7.20 -5.23 -0.44
C GLY A 58 -7.72 -6.35 0.44
N THR A 59 -7.50 -6.21 1.75
CA THR A 59 -7.91 -7.19 2.77
C THR A 59 -9.00 -6.60 3.67
N PRO A 60 -9.72 -7.40 4.48
CA PRO A 60 -10.79 -6.87 5.33
C PRO A 60 -10.30 -5.79 6.31
N SER A 61 -11.25 -4.98 6.77
CA SER A 61 -11.04 -3.94 7.79
C SER A 61 -9.99 -2.91 7.39
N TRP A 62 -10.26 -2.14 6.32
CA TRP A 62 -9.33 -1.12 5.80
C TRP A 62 -7.97 -1.72 5.48
N SER A 63 -7.98 -2.85 4.77
CA SER A 63 -6.75 -3.57 4.42
C SER A 63 -5.85 -3.84 5.62
N SER A 64 -6.40 -4.12 6.80
CA SER A 64 -5.61 -4.39 8.01
C SER A 64 -5.53 -5.88 8.36
N ARG A 65 -6.04 -6.79 7.52
CA ARG A 65 -6.26 -8.21 7.86
C ARG A 65 -5.68 -9.19 6.85
N VAL A 66 -4.38 -9.06 6.60
CA VAL A 66 -3.60 -9.98 5.75
C VAL A 66 -3.54 -11.41 6.32
N ASP A 67 -3.70 -11.59 7.63
CA ASP A 67 -3.84 -12.91 8.28
C ASP A 67 -5.02 -13.72 7.73
N ILE A 68 -6.17 -13.07 7.53
CA ILE A 68 -7.37 -13.73 6.98
C ILE A 68 -7.11 -14.17 5.53
N ALA A 69 -6.43 -13.34 4.74
CA ALA A 69 -6.06 -13.67 3.37
C ALA A 69 -5.02 -14.81 3.32
N ALA A 70 -4.11 -14.87 4.29
CA ALA A 70 -3.13 -15.95 4.41
C ALA A 70 -3.75 -17.30 4.79
N ASP A 71 -4.82 -17.30 5.58
CA ASP A 71 -5.58 -18.51 5.90
C ASP A 71 -6.40 -19.03 4.72
N TYR A 72 -6.94 -18.12 3.92
CA TYR A 72 -7.85 -18.45 2.83
C TYR A 72 -7.48 -17.69 1.55
N PRO A 73 -6.29 -17.91 0.94
CA PRO A 73 -5.88 -17.17 -0.25
C PRO A 73 -6.78 -17.46 -1.45
N LEU A 74 -6.77 -16.59 -2.46
CA LEU A 74 -7.35 -16.94 -3.75
C LEU A 74 -6.65 -18.19 -4.31
N ASN A 75 -7.43 -19.09 -4.91
CA ASN A 75 -6.89 -20.32 -5.47
C ASN A 75 -5.98 -20.04 -6.70
N SER A 76 -5.25 -21.06 -7.13
CA SER A 76 -4.24 -20.98 -8.21
C SER A 76 -4.76 -20.45 -9.54
N THR A 77 -6.07 -20.51 -9.79
CA THR A 77 -6.68 -19.94 -11.01
C THR A 77 -6.59 -18.41 -11.04
N TYR A 78 -6.60 -17.75 -9.88
CA TYR A 78 -6.64 -16.29 -9.78
C TYR A 78 -5.37 -15.68 -9.15
N SER A 79 -4.43 -16.49 -8.65
CA SER A 79 -3.30 -16.01 -7.84
C SER A 79 -2.00 -15.75 -8.61
N LYS A 80 -1.97 -15.91 -9.94
CA LYS A 80 -0.77 -15.58 -10.73
C LYS A 80 -0.44 -14.09 -10.60
N ASN A 81 0.79 -13.79 -10.14
CA ASN A 81 1.30 -12.43 -9.91
C ASN A 81 0.32 -11.58 -9.08
N LEU A 82 -0.25 -12.18 -8.05
CA LEU A 82 -1.15 -11.54 -7.09
C LEU A 82 -0.40 -11.30 -5.78
N ALA A 83 -0.49 -10.07 -5.29
CA ALA A 83 -0.13 -9.68 -3.93
C ALA A 83 -1.37 -9.19 -3.18
N TYR A 84 -1.22 -9.03 -1.87
CA TYR A 84 -2.26 -8.52 -0.97
C TYR A 84 -1.73 -7.29 -0.25
N THR A 85 -2.60 -6.37 0.13
CA THR A 85 -2.17 -5.16 0.85
C THR A 85 -2.53 -5.18 2.33
N LEU A 86 -1.57 -4.67 3.11
CA LEU A 86 -1.74 -4.19 4.47
C LEU A 86 -1.65 -2.66 4.45
N HIS A 87 -2.58 -1.95 5.08
CA HIS A 87 -2.45 -0.52 5.38
C HIS A 87 -2.16 -0.30 6.85
N TYR A 88 -1.25 0.63 7.17
CA TYR A 88 -0.93 1.00 8.55
C TYR A 88 -0.71 2.51 8.72
N TYR A 89 -0.95 2.99 9.93
CA TYR A 89 -0.73 4.38 10.32
C TYR A 89 0.07 4.40 11.63
N ALA A 90 1.24 5.02 11.64
CA ALA A 90 2.23 4.85 12.71
C ALA A 90 1.80 5.44 14.06
N ASN A 91 0.98 6.50 14.07
CA ASN A 91 0.55 7.16 15.30
C ASN A 91 -0.73 6.53 15.87
N VAL A 92 -0.64 5.26 16.25
CA VAL A 92 -1.67 4.47 16.94
C VAL A 92 -1.08 3.84 18.21
N PRO A 93 -1.90 3.28 19.13
CA PRO A 93 -1.36 2.59 20.31
C PRO A 93 -0.32 1.53 19.94
N ALA A 94 0.76 1.42 20.71
CA ALA A 94 1.86 0.49 20.42
C ALA A 94 1.38 -0.97 20.23
N SER A 95 0.39 -1.39 21.02
CA SER A 95 -0.23 -2.72 20.90
C SER A 95 -0.89 -2.97 19.53
N GLN A 96 -1.44 -1.92 18.90
CA GLN A 96 -2.01 -2.02 17.55
C GLN A 96 -0.92 -2.15 16.49
N ASN A 97 0.15 -1.37 16.59
CA ASN A 97 1.31 -1.50 15.70
C ASN A 97 1.95 -2.90 15.80
N ASP A 98 2.17 -3.38 17.02
CA ASP A 98 2.74 -4.72 17.26
C ASP A 98 1.82 -5.82 16.74
N TRP A 99 0.50 -5.69 16.94
CA TRP A 99 -0.47 -6.61 16.38
C TRP A 99 -0.43 -6.65 14.84
N GLN A 100 -0.40 -5.48 14.17
CA GLN A 100 -0.33 -5.41 12.71
C GLN A 100 0.98 -6.03 12.17
N ARG A 101 2.13 -5.78 12.80
CA ARG A 101 3.39 -6.46 12.43
C ARG A 101 3.30 -7.97 12.65
N ASN A 102 2.70 -8.43 13.74
CA ASN A 102 2.58 -9.86 14.04
C ASN A 102 1.72 -10.61 13.01
N ILE A 103 0.56 -10.06 12.63
CA ILE A 103 -0.29 -10.67 11.59
C ILE A 103 0.37 -10.64 10.21
N THR A 104 1.19 -9.63 9.94
CA THR A 104 1.94 -9.50 8.68
C THR A 104 3.05 -10.55 8.61
N THR A 105 3.82 -10.72 9.69
CA THR A 105 4.81 -11.80 9.83
C THR A 105 4.16 -13.17 9.68
N TYR A 106 2.98 -13.37 10.27
CA TYR A 106 2.21 -14.60 10.10
C TYR A 106 1.87 -14.86 8.63
N ALA A 107 1.35 -13.84 7.93
CA ALA A 107 0.99 -13.95 6.52
C ALA A 107 2.20 -14.22 5.60
N ILE A 108 3.32 -13.54 5.84
CA ILE A 108 4.59 -13.77 5.13
C ILE A 108 5.07 -15.21 5.34
N ASN A 109 5.04 -15.71 6.59
CA ASN A 109 5.46 -17.08 6.91
C ASN A 109 4.57 -18.15 6.26
N LYS A 110 3.33 -17.80 5.89
CA LYS A 110 2.43 -18.66 5.09
C LYS A 110 2.64 -18.52 3.58
N GLY A 111 3.61 -17.70 3.16
CA GLY A 111 3.94 -17.47 1.75
C GLY A 111 3.01 -16.50 1.04
N LEU A 112 2.25 -15.67 1.76
CA LEU A 112 1.40 -14.64 1.15
C LEU A 112 2.25 -13.45 0.69
N PRO A 113 2.27 -13.09 -0.61
CA PRO A 113 2.98 -11.90 -1.06
C PRO A 113 2.26 -10.63 -0.60
N ILE A 114 2.98 -9.71 0.03
CA ILE A 114 2.43 -8.47 0.59
C ILE A 114 3.09 -7.25 -0.07
N PHE A 115 2.27 -6.25 -0.38
CA PHE A 115 2.69 -4.92 -0.81
C PHE A 115 1.91 -3.90 0.03
N ILE A 116 2.58 -3.01 0.75
CA ILE A 116 1.96 -1.95 1.54
C ILE A 116 1.58 -0.79 0.60
N THR A 117 0.40 -0.84 0.00
CA THR A 117 -0.01 0.20 -0.97
C THR A 117 -0.29 1.55 -0.32
N GLU A 118 -0.48 1.58 1.00
CA GLU A 118 -0.70 2.80 1.76
C GLU A 118 -0.12 2.69 3.17
N TYR A 119 0.62 3.72 3.59
CA TYR A 119 0.91 3.96 5.00
C TYR A 119 1.00 5.45 5.35
N GLY A 120 0.68 5.80 6.59
CA GLY A 120 0.84 7.16 7.12
C GLY A 120 1.82 7.26 8.29
N THR A 121 2.57 8.35 8.38
CA THR A 121 3.44 8.65 9.54
C THR A 121 2.66 9.20 10.75
N VAL A 122 1.36 9.38 10.58
CA VAL A 122 0.42 9.99 11.54
C VAL A 122 -0.65 8.97 11.92
N ASN A 123 -1.79 9.38 12.49
CA ASN A 123 -2.85 8.42 12.86
C ASN A 123 -3.75 8.10 11.65
N TYR A 124 -4.66 7.15 11.80
CA TYR A 124 -5.56 6.70 10.73
C TYR A 124 -6.60 7.74 10.27
N THR A 125 -6.70 8.91 10.89
CA THR A 125 -7.54 10.02 10.37
C THR A 125 -6.81 10.87 9.34
N GLY A 126 -5.55 10.54 9.03
CA GLY A 126 -4.67 11.32 8.16
C GLY A 126 -4.06 12.54 8.85
N ASP A 127 -4.30 12.73 10.15
CA ASP A 127 -3.91 13.96 10.86
C ASP A 127 -3.29 13.65 12.24
N GLY A 128 -2.96 14.71 12.99
CA GLY A 128 -2.33 14.61 14.30
C GLY A 128 -0.80 14.55 14.22
N PRO A 129 -0.10 14.27 15.34
CA PRO A 129 1.36 14.36 15.35
C PRO A 129 1.99 13.26 14.51
N VAL A 130 3.12 13.60 13.87
CA VAL A 130 3.99 12.63 13.20
C VAL A 130 4.66 11.76 14.25
N SER A 131 4.48 10.44 14.15
CA SER A 131 5.11 9.45 15.02
C SER A 131 6.41 8.97 14.40
N GLN A 132 7.46 9.80 14.47
CA GLN A 132 8.74 9.53 13.81
C GLN A 132 9.37 8.21 14.27
N THR A 133 9.43 7.96 15.59
CA THR A 133 10.03 6.74 16.15
C THR A 133 9.30 5.47 15.69
N GLU A 134 7.97 5.48 15.66
CA GLU A 134 7.21 4.31 15.23
C GLU A 134 7.23 4.13 13.72
N THR A 135 7.26 5.24 12.96
CA THR A 135 7.47 5.20 11.51
C THR A 135 8.80 4.53 11.16
N GLN A 136 9.88 4.85 11.91
CA GLN A 136 11.17 4.20 11.70
C GLN A 136 11.12 2.69 11.96
N LYS A 137 10.44 2.25 13.03
CA LYS A 137 10.29 0.81 13.30
C LYS A 137 9.52 0.08 12.20
N TRP A 138 8.47 0.72 11.67
CA TRP A 138 7.73 0.18 10.53
C TRP A 138 8.61 0.04 9.30
N TRP A 139 9.40 1.05 8.97
CA TRP A 139 10.33 0.96 7.84
C TRP A 139 11.42 -0.09 8.03
N ASP A 140 11.99 -0.21 9.23
CA ASP A 140 12.98 -1.26 9.52
C ASP A 140 12.36 -2.65 9.35
N TYR A 141 11.12 -2.82 9.81
CA TYR A 141 10.34 -4.04 9.63
C TYR A 141 10.04 -4.32 8.15
N ASP A 142 9.57 -3.32 7.40
CA ASP A 142 9.22 -3.45 5.99
C ASP A 142 10.45 -3.80 5.15
N ASP A 143 11.56 -3.10 5.36
CA ASP A 143 12.83 -3.37 4.67
C ASP A 143 13.39 -4.76 5.03
N GLN A 144 13.34 -5.16 6.30
CA GLN A 144 13.78 -6.49 6.75
C GLN A 144 13.00 -7.62 6.07
N ASN A 145 11.71 -7.40 5.81
CA ASN A 145 10.82 -8.37 5.19
C ASN A 145 10.66 -8.18 3.66
N LEU A 146 11.44 -7.28 3.06
CA LEU A 146 11.42 -6.96 1.62
C LEU A 146 10.03 -6.51 1.12
N LEU A 147 9.28 -5.80 1.96
CA LEU A 147 7.98 -5.26 1.63
C LEU A 147 8.15 -3.95 0.85
N SER A 148 7.45 -3.84 -0.27
CA SER A 148 7.30 -2.54 -0.95
C SER A 148 6.25 -1.70 -0.24
N TYR A 149 6.45 -0.38 -0.17
CA TYR A 149 5.55 0.54 0.52
C TYR A 149 5.34 1.87 -0.22
N CYS A 150 4.16 2.47 -0.06
CA CYS A 150 3.79 3.77 -0.62
C CYS A 150 3.17 4.67 0.46
N ASN A 151 3.70 5.88 0.63
CA ASN A 151 3.24 6.81 1.66
C ASN A 151 2.00 7.61 1.22
N TRP A 152 1.01 7.71 2.12
CA TRP A 152 -0.09 8.64 2.05
C TRP A 152 0.32 10.01 2.63
N ALA A 153 0.22 11.14 1.90
CA ALA A 153 -0.15 11.27 0.48
C ALA A 153 0.47 12.50 -0.19
N ILE A 154 0.59 12.47 -1.52
CA ILE A 154 0.96 13.66 -2.31
C ILE A 154 -0.29 14.51 -2.56
N ASP A 155 -0.65 15.36 -1.59
CA ASP A 155 -1.75 16.32 -1.69
C ASP A 155 -1.46 17.64 -0.92
N ILE A 156 -2.45 18.55 -0.94
CA ILE A 156 -2.43 19.87 -0.27
C ILE A 156 -3.59 20.05 0.72
N VAL A 157 -4.22 18.95 1.18
CA VAL A 157 -5.45 19.01 1.99
C VAL A 157 -5.22 19.73 3.33
N GLY A 158 -3.97 19.79 3.79
CA GLY A 158 -3.58 20.51 4.99
C GLY A 158 -3.71 19.66 6.27
N GLN A 159 -3.90 18.35 6.11
CA GLN A 159 -3.69 17.39 7.18
C GLN A 159 -2.19 17.14 7.35
N THR A 160 -1.75 16.65 8.51
CA THR A 160 -0.32 16.41 8.72
C THR A 160 0.26 15.25 7.90
N SER A 161 -0.57 14.37 7.33
CA SER A 161 -0.15 13.38 6.32
C SER A 161 0.06 13.95 4.92
N SER A 162 -0.50 15.13 4.61
CA SER A 162 -0.30 15.79 3.32
C SER A 162 1.19 16.00 3.08
N ALA A 163 1.69 15.63 1.91
CA ALA A 163 3.10 15.84 1.59
C ALA A 163 3.41 17.33 1.39
N LEU A 164 2.44 18.10 0.89
CA LEU A 164 2.62 19.51 0.57
C LEU A 164 1.83 20.41 1.52
N ILE A 165 2.40 21.55 1.85
CA ILE A 165 1.71 22.61 2.58
C ILE A 165 0.56 23.20 1.76
N SER A 166 -0.46 23.73 2.44
CA SER A 166 -1.60 24.37 1.79
C SER A 166 -1.16 25.50 0.86
N GLY A 167 -1.77 25.59 -0.33
CA GLY A 167 -1.43 26.57 -1.35
C GLY A 167 -0.29 26.17 -2.30
N ALA A 168 0.37 25.03 -2.08
CA ALA A 168 1.29 24.46 -3.05
C ALA A 168 0.58 24.05 -4.36
N THR A 169 1.34 24.00 -5.45
CA THR A 169 0.90 23.57 -6.78
C THR A 169 1.70 22.36 -7.25
N ALA A 170 1.31 21.74 -8.36
CA ALA A 170 2.04 20.62 -8.96
C ALA A 170 3.53 20.94 -9.22
N ASN A 171 3.87 22.20 -9.56
CA ASN A 171 5.25 22.63 -9.78
C ASN A 171 6.08 22.64 -8.48
N ASN A 172 5.43 22.61 -7.31
CA ASN A 172 6.09 22.62 -6.01
C ASN A 172 6.43 21.23 -5.49
N VAL A 173 5.95 20.15 -6.12
CA VAL A 173 6.12 18.76 -5.63
C VAL A 173 7.59 18.41 -5.37
N GLY A 174 8.52 18.87 -6.22
CA GLY A 174 9.95 18.61 -6.06
C GLY A 174 10.71 19.60 -5.18
N ASN A 175 10.03 20.59 -4.57
CA ASN A 175 10.67 21.65 -3.79
C ASN A 175 10.41 21.46 -2.29
N SER A 176 11.45 21.11 -1.53
CA SER A 176 11.37 20.79 -0.11
C SER A 176 10.91 21.93 0.80
N SER A 177 10.95 23.18 0.34
CA SER A 177 10.36 24.32 1.06
C SER A 177 8.83 24.27 1.16
N TYR A 178 8.19 23.44 0.32
CA TYR A 178 6.74 23.22 0.33
C TYR A 178 6.36 21.88 0.99
N TRP A 179 7.32 21.12 1.50
CA TRP A 179 7.05 19.83 2.12
C TRP A 179 6.65 19.99 3.59
N THR A 180 5.67 19.21 4.04
CA THR A 180 5.35 19.10 5.46
C THR A 180 6.42 18.31 6.21
N THR A 181 6.36 18.31 7.54
CA THR A 181 7.23 17.47 8.39
C THR A 181 7.15 15.99 8.03
N SER A 182 5.94 15.48 7.69
CA SER A 182 5.76 14.09 7.26
C SER A 182 6.51 13.81 5.95
N ALA A 183 6.35 14.67 4.94
CA ALA A 183 7.05 14.52 3.66
C ALA A 183 8.57 14.65 3.79
N GLN A 184 9.07 15.56 4.62
CA GLN A 184 10.52 15.67 4.86
C GLN A 184 11.08 14.38 5.47
N LEU A 185 10.36 13.77 6.41
CA LEU A 185 10.72 12.50 7.02
C LEU A 185 10.72 11.36 5.99
N VAL A 186 9.66 11.25 5.18
CA VAL A 186 9.51 10.22 4.14
C VAL A 186 10.55 10.38 3.04
N ALA A 187 10.77 11.60 2.54
CA ALA A 187 11.79 11.89 1.54
C ALA A 187 13.19 11.53 2.05
N GLY A 188 13.50 11.83 3.32
CA GLY A 188 14.74 11.42 3.95
C GLY A 188 14.98 9.90 3.89
N LYS A 189 13.94 9.11 4.19
CA LYS A 189 14.00 7.64 4.10
C LYS A 189 14.24 7.16 2.66
N LEU A 190 13.45 7.65 1.71
CA LEU A 190 13.48 7.16 0.32
C LEU A 190 14.75 7.58 -0.43
N MET A 191 15.27 8.79 -0.16
CA MET A 191 16.49 9.29 -0.82
C MET A 191 17.75 8.55 -0.37
N ILE A 192 17.85 8.14 0.90
CA ILE A 192 18.97 7.32 1.39
C ILE A 192 19.00 5.97 0.65
N GLN A 193 17.84 5.33 0.47
CA GLN A 193 17.76 4.07 -0.27
C GLN A 193 18.12 4.23 -1.75
N TRP A 194 17.78 5.37 -2.37
CA TRP A 194 18.13 5.64 -3.76
C TRP A 194 19.65 5.76 -3.95
N GLN A 195 20.33 6.52 -3.07
CA GLN A 195 21.78 6.70 -3.14
C GLN A 195 22.56 5.39 -2.91
N LEU A 196 22.06 4.49 -2.07
CA LEU A 196 22.70 3.19 -1.83
C LEU A 196 22.59 2.22 -3.02
N LYS A 197 21.56 2.36 -3.87
CA LYS A 197 21.40 1.52 -5.08
C LYS A 197 22.42 1.88 -6.17
N ASP A 198 22.91 3.11 -6.20
CA ASP A 198 23.92 3.56 -7.17
C ASP A 198 25.36 3.25 -6.71
N MET A 199 25.55 2.64 -5.52
CA MET A 199 26.85 2.28 -4.95
C MET A 199 27.22 0.80 -5.10
N VAL A 200 26.39 -0.01 -5.76
CA VAL A 200 26.60 -1.46 -6.00
C VAL A 200 26.53 -1.74 -7.49
#